data_AF-C0HEA1-F1
#
_entry.id   AF-C0HEA1-F1
#
_cell.length_a   1.000
_cell.length_b   1.000
_cell.length_c   1.000
_cell.angle_alpha   90.00
_cell.angle_beta   90.00
_cell.angle_gamma   90.00
#
_symmetry.space_group_name_H-M   'P 1'
#
loop_
_entity.id
_entity.type
_entity.pdbx_description
1 polymer ?
#
loop_
_entity_poly.entity_id
_entity_poly.type
_entity_poly.pdbx_seq_one_letter_code
_entity_poly.pdbx_strand_id
1 'polypeptide(L)'
;MAARARTHGPLFSLLPLLLAVLTVGNSSSSRCPGVPSMTAQQACGAVAGTRRMLELCLRTLRGGAPLPVTRHAAVAVRGALDAYAATVAAATSLLDGGAVPADGERAAFGSCMVGYGSARVAMARVAADLAAAGCDGGGARAAELEAGYTAGLRGMDACTGGMLSYPASPLYARNLADRNVTLLAALLCSLVPAPLA
;
A
#
# COMPACT_ATOMS: atom_id res chain seq x y z
N MET A 1 37.94 36.89 -35.15
CA MET A 1 38.84 37.69 -34.28
C MET A 1 38.99 36.94 -32.96
N ALA A 2 40.23 36.57 -32.61
CA ALA A 2 40.87 36.26 -31.30
C ALA A 2 40.00 35.68 -30.14
N ALA A 3 40.40 34.68 -29.34
CA ALA A 3 41.73 34.19 -29.00
C ALA A 3 41.68 32.87 -28.18
N ARG A 4 42.71 32.05 -28.40
CA ARG A 4 43.50 31.25 -27.43
C ARG A 4 42.92 29.96 -26.82
N ALA A 5 43.39 28.87 -27.42
CA ALA A 5 43.68 27.59 -26.77
C ALA A 5 44.80 27.70 -25.72
N ARG A 6 44.76 26.84 -24.69
CA ARG A 6 45.92 26.41 -23.91
C ARG A 6 45.90 24.90 -23.74
N THR A 7 47.03 24.33 -24.12
CA THR A 7 47.49 22.94 -24.11
C THR A 7 48.07 22.53 -22.75
N HIS A 8 48.56 21.28 -22.67
CA HIS A 8 49.37 20.60 -21.64
C HIS A 8 48.55 19.71 -20.69
N GLY A 9 48.75 18.39 -20.59
CA GLY A 9 49.71 17.44 -21.18
C GLY A 9 49.46 16.07 -20.51
N PRO A 10 49.71 14.93 -21.18
CA PRO A 10 49.38 13.61 -20.64
C PRO A 10 50.59 13.03 -19.89
N LEU A 11 50.45 12.75 -18.59
CA LEU A 11 51.47 12.07 -17.78
C LEU A 11 50.82 11.00 -16.88
N PHE A 12 50.96 9.76 -17.32
CA PHE A 12 51.38 8.60 -16.53
C PHE A 12 51.04 8.56 -15.03
N SER A 13 50.12 7.66 -14.64
CA SER A 13 50.16 6.83 -13.41
C SER A 13 48.96 5.86 -13.47
N LEU A 14 49.12 4.63 -13.94
CA LEU A 14 49.50 3.43 -13.16
C LEU A 14 48.59 3.17 -11.95
N LEU A 15 47.39 2.59 -12.15
CA LEU A 15 46.83 1.52 -11.28
C LEU A 15 45.51 0.94 -11.85
N PRO A 16 45.51 -0.22 -12.53
CA PRO A 16 44.29 -0.96 -12.82
C PRO A 16 44.13 -2.05 -11.74
N LEU A 17 43.39 -1.79 -10.67
CA LEU A 17 43.01 -2.83 -9.71
C LEU A 17 41.73 -2.47 -8.95
N LEU A 18 40.59 -2.54 -9.62
CA LEU A 18 39.32 -2.76 -8.92
C LEU A 18 38.60 -3.94 -9.56
N LEU A 19 38.88 -5.10 -8.99
CA LEU A 19 38.08 -6.31 -9.10
C LEU A 19 36.68 -5.99 -8.54
N ALA A 20 35.74 -5.64 -9.40
CA ALA A 20 34.33 -5.62 -9.05
C ALA A 20 33.88 -7.07 -8.88
N VAL A 21 33.99 -7.59 -7.66
CA VAL A 21 33.40 -8.85 -7.25
C VAL A 21 31.91 -8.76 -7.53
N LEU A 22 31.47 -9.53 -8.52
CA LEU A 22 30.09 -9.87 -8.76
C LEU A 22 29.56 -10.57 -7.50
N THR A 23 28.97 -9.81 -6.59
CA THR A 23 28.04 -10.40 -5.62
C THR A 23 26.81 -10.79 -6.42
N VAL A 24 26.84 -12.00 -6.98
CA VAL A 24 25.63 -12.76 -7.28
C VAL A 24 24.96 -12.95 -5.92
N GLY A 25 24.14 -11.98 -5.55
CA GLY A 25 23.24 -12.09 -4.43
C GLY A 25 22.37 -13.29 -4.72
N ASN A 26 22.66 -14.38 -4.03
CA ASN A 26 21.79 -15.55 -3.97
C ASN A 26 20.40 -14.99 -3.65
N SER A 27 19.51 -14.99 -4.64
CA SER A 27 18.09 -14.82 -4.45
C SER A 27 17.62 -16.08 -3.73
N SER A 28 18.01 -16.17 -2.46
CA SER A 28 17.35 -17.02 -1.49
C SER A 28 15.92 -16.53 -1.52
N SER A 29 15.07 -17.25 -2.27
CA SER A 29 13.63 -17.20 -2.11
C SER A 29 13.42 -17.17 -0.60
N SER A 30 12.97 -16.04 -0.07
CA SER A 30 12.76 -15.84 1.36
C SER A 30 11.59 -16.74 1.77
N ARG A 31 11.85 -18.05 1.82
CA ARG A 31 10.91 -19.04 2.30
C ARG A 31 10.88 -18.84 3.80
N CYS A 32 9.81 -18.24 4.27
CA CYS A 32 9.51 -18.21 5.69
C CYS A 32 8.97 -19.59 6.06
N PRO A 33 9.69 -20.39 6.88
CA PRO A 33 9.20 -21.70 7.30
C PRO A 33 7.84 -21.56 7.98
N GLY A 34 6.85 -22.34 7.56
CA GLY A 34 5.50 -22.32 8.14
C GLY A 34 4.54 -21.26 7.58
N VAL A 35 5.02 -20.27 6.80
CA VAL A 35 4.12 -19.33 6.09
C VAL A 35 3.87 -19.83 4.67
N PRO A 36 2.61 -20.07 4.27
CA PRO A 36 2.29 -20.41 2.88
C PRO A 36 2.83 -19.36 1.91
N SER A 37 3.48 -19.82 0.85
CA SER A 37 3.93 -18.96 -0.25
C SER A 37 3.03 -19.14 -1.45
N MET A 38 2.57 -18.04 -2.05
CA MET A 38 1.66 -18.02 -3.20
C MET A 38 2.20 -17.08 -4.27
N THR A 39 1.97 -17.38 -5.54
CA THR A 39 2.09 -16.36 -6.60
C THR A 39 1.02 -15.29 -6.43
N ALA A 40 1.18 -14.13 -7.07
CA ALA A 40 0.14 -13.11 -7.10
C ALA A 40 -1.17 -13.66 -7.67
N GLN A 41 -1.11 -14.51 -8.71
CA GLN A 41 -2.28 -15.15 -9.32
C GLN A 41 -3.00 -16.07 -8.34
N GLN A 42 -2.26 -16.89 -7.59
CA GLN A 42 -2.83 -17.79 -6.58
C GLN A 42 -3.47 -17.00 -5.43
N ALA A 43 -2.77 -16.03 -4.87
CA ALA A 43 -3.28 -15.21 -3.77
C ALA A 43 -4.53 -14.42 -4.21
N CYS A 44 -4.49 -13.75 -5.36
CA CYS A 44 -5.62 -13.01 -5.88
C CYS A 44 -6.79 -13.92 -6.25
N GLY A 45 -6.54 -15.10 -6.83
CA GLY A 45 -7.58 -16.08 -7.15
C GLY A 45 -8.27 -16.65 -5.90
N ALA A 46 -7.55 -16.76 -4.79
CA ALA A 46 -8.12 -17.24 -3.52
C ALA A 46 -9.07 -16.23 -2.87
N VAL A 47 -8.89 -14.93 -3.10
CA VAL A 47 -9.61 -13.88 -2.36
C VAL A 47 -10.55 -13.03 -3.21
N ALA A 48 -10.33 -12.97 -4.52
CA ALA A 48 -11.14 -12.14 -5.41
C ALA A 48 -12.44 -12.87 -5.78
N GLY A 49 -13.57 -12.42 -5.21
CA GLY A 49 -14.91 -12.90 -5.60
C GLY A 49 -15.47 -12.29 -6.88
N THR A 50 -14.78 -11.30 -7.49
CA THR A 50 -15.23 -10.63 -8.72
C THR A 50 -14.07 -10.34 -9.65
N ARG A 51 -14.35 -10.23 -10.96
CA ARG A 51 -13.35 -9.82 -11.96
C ARG A 51 -12.68 -8.49 -11.62
N ARG A 52 -13.45 -7.52 -11.11
CA ARG A 52 -12.93 -6.20 -10.76
C ARG A 52 -11.94 -6.27 -9.59
N MET A 53 -12.25 -7.07 -8.57
CA MET A 53 -11.34 -7.27 -7.43
C MET A 53 -10.09 -8.05 -7.85
N LEU A 54 -10.23 -9.04 -8.74
CA LEU A 54 -9.09 -9.79 -9.28
C LEU A 54 -8.12 -8.85 -10.03
N GLU A 55 -8.63 -8.00 -10.91
CA GLU A 55 -7.83 -7.01 -11.63
C GLU A 55 -7.16 -6.00 -10.68
N LEU A 56 -7.88 -5.55 -9.64
CA LEU A 56 -7.30 -4.67 -8.61
C LEU A 56 -6.17 -5.37 -7.85
N CYS A 57 -6.38 -6.62 -7.45
CA CYS A 57 -5.40 -7.42 -6.73
C CYS A 57 -4.12 -7.64 -7.55
N LEU A 58 -4.26 -8.09 -8.80
CA LEU A 58 -3.10 -8.35 -9.67
C LEU A 58 -2.30 -7.07 -9.95
N ARG A 59 -2.97 -5.93 -10.15
CA ARG A 59 -2.31 -4.63 -10.29
C ARG A 59 -1.61 -4.17 -9.03
N THR A 60 -2.09 -4.58 -7.86
CA THR A 60 -1.53 -4.21 -6.55
C THR A 60 -0.28 -5.02 -6.25
N LEU A 61 -0.31 -6.34 -6.45
CA LEU A 61 0.78 -7.23 -6.05
C LEU A 61 1.97 -7.24 -7.03
N ARG A 62 1.76 -6.95 -8.33
CA ARG A 62 2.79 -6.85 -9.39
C ARG A 62 3.96 -7.84 -9.20
N GLY A 63 3.73 -9.13 -9.48
CA GLY A 63 4.79 -10.13 -9.34
C GLY A 63 4.49 -11.45 -10.03
N GLY A 64 5.54 -12.22 -10.29
CA GLY A 64 5.46 -13.57 -10.86
C GLY A 64 5.99 -14.67 -9.95
N ALA A 65 6.99 -14.37 -9.10
CA ALA A 65 7.53 -15.35 -8.16
C ALA A 65 6.59 -15.56 -6.95
N PRO A 66 6.52 -16.78 -6.39
CA PRO A 66 5.83 -17.02 -5.13
C PRO A 66 6.44 -16.21 -3.98
N LEU A 67 5.60 -15.58 -3.17
CA LEU A 67 5.97 -14.85 -1.96
C LEU A 67 5.12 -15.34 -0.77
N PRO A 68 5.64 -15.25 0.47
CA PRO A 68 4.83 -15.47 1.66
C PRO A 68 3.57 -14.61 1.65
N VAL A 69 2.43 -15.18 2.07
CA VAL A 69 1.14 -14.46 2.11
C VAL A 69 1.18 -13.19 2.97
N THR A 70 2.01 -13.16 4.02
CA THR A 70 2.26 -11.97 4.84
C THR A 70 2.83 -10.81 4.03
N ARG A 71 3.70 -11.09 3.06
CA ARG A 71 4.26 -10.08 2.17
C ARG A 71 3.22 -9.54 1.19
N HIS A 72 2.34 -10.40 0.66
CA HIS A 72 1.22 -9.95 -0.18
C HIS A 72 0.26 -9.05 0.60
N ALA A 73 -0.08 -9.44 1.83
CA ALA A 73 -0.88 -8.62 2.74
C ALA A 73 -0.21 -7.26 3.00
N ALA A 74 1.09 -7.24 3.31
CA ALA A 74 1.83 -6.02 3.58
C ALA A 74 1.84 -5.06 2.37
N VAL A 75 2.02 -5.59 1.15
CA VAL A 75 1.94 -4.79 -0.09
C VAL A 75 0.55 -4.17 -0.24
N ALA A 76 -0.52 -4.92 0.02
CA ALA A 76 -1.88 -4.40 -0.10
C ALA A 76 -2.23 -3.37 0.98
N VAL A 77 -1.82 -3.60 2.23
CA VAL A 77 -1.97 -2.63 3.34
C VAL A 77 -1.23 -1.33 3.02
N ARG A 78 0.00 -1.42 2.47
CA ARG A 78 0.74 -0.24 2.04
C ARG A 78 0.02 0.49 0.90
N GLY A 79 -0.51 -0.25 -0.08
CA GLY A 79 -1.34 0.31 -1.14
C GLY A 79 -2.57 1.06 -0.61
N ALA A 80 -3.23 0.56 0.44
CA ALA A 80 -4.35 1.25 1.08
C ALA A 80 -3.89 2.56 1.76
N LEU A 81 -2.77 2.53 2.49
CA LEU A 81 -2.21 3.73 3.13
C LEU A 81 -1.81 4.81 2.11
N ASP A 82 -1.20 4.41 0.99
CA ASP A 82 -0.83 5.34 -0.08
C ASP A 82 -2.09 5.93 -0.76
N ALA A 83 -3.14 5.12 -0.94
CA ALA A 83 -4.43 5.58 -1.46
C ALA A 83 -5.08 6.63 -0.52
N TYR A 84 -5.09 6.37 0.78
CA TYR A 84 -5.58 7.32 1.78
C TYR A 84 -4.83 8.65 1.73
N ALA A 85 -3.50 8.60 1.66
CA ALA A 85 -2.67 9.80 1.58
C ALA A 85 -2.99 10.61 0.30
N ALA A 86 -3.16 9.93 -0.83
CA ALA A 86 -3.53 10.57 -2.09
C ALA A 86 -4.92 11.21 -2.03
N THR A 87 -5.90 10.55 -1.41
CA THR A 87 -7.26 11.12 -1.28
C THR A 87 -7.30 12.29 -0.31
N VAL A 88 -6.61 12.22 0.83
CA VAL A 88 -6.50 13.34 1.78
C VAL A 88 -5.84 14.56 1.11
N ALA A 89 -4.76 14.35 0.34
CA ALA A 89 -4.11 15.44 -0.40
C ALA A 89 -5.06 16.06 -1.46
N ALA A 90 -5.80 15.23 -2.20
CA ALA A 90 -6.78 15.70 -3.18
C ALA A 90 -7.94 16.45 -2.52
N ALA A 91 -8.46 15.96 -1.40
CA ALA A 91 -9.53 16.60 -0.65
C ALA A 91 -9.10 17.96 -0.10
N THR A 92 -7.89 18.04 0.44
CA THR A 92 -7.29 19.30 0.92
C THR A 92 -7.16 20.31 -0.22
N SER A 93 -6.65 19.89 -1.38
CA SER A 93 -6.56 20.76 -2.56
C SER A 93 -7.92 21.26 -3.06
N LEU A 94 -8.98 20.46 -2.98
CA LEU A 94 -10.34 20.88 -3.36
C LEU A 94 -10.90 21.92 -2.38
N LEU A 95 -10.66 21.73 -1.08
CA LEU A 95 -11.09 22.67 -0.04
C LEU A 95 -10.34 24.00 -0.16
N ASP A 96 -9.02 23.96 -0.22
CA ASP A 96 -8.16 25.15 -0.29
C ASP A 96 -8.36 25.92 -1.60
N GLY A 97 -8.65 25.22 -2.70
CA GLY A 97 -8.94 25.82 -3.99
C GLY A 97 -10.37 26.39 -4.11
N GLY A 98 -11.22 26.26 -3.09
CA GLY A 98 -12.60 26.75 -3.12
C GLY A 98 -13.52 25.97 -4.07
N ALA A 99 -13.13 24.77 -4.48
CA ALA A 99 -13.92 23.94 -5.41
C ALA A 99 -15.17 23.30 -4.75
N VAL A 100 -15.28 23.40 -3.42
CA VAL A 100 -16.39 22.87 -2.62
C VAL A 100 -17.23 24.05 -2.09
N PRO A 101 -18.24 24.53 -2.85
CA PRO A 101 -18.90 25.79 -2.54
C PRO A 101 -19.89 25.70 -1.37
N ALA A 102 -20.55 24.55 -1.18
CA ALA A 102 -21.58 24.39 -0.17
C ALA A 102 -20.98 24.15 1.23
N ASP A 103 -21.45 24.91 2.23
CA ASP A 103 -21.02 24.73 3.63
C ASP A 103 -21.25 23.29 4.13
N GLY A 104 -22.40 22.71 3.76
CA GLY A 104 -22.73 21.32 4.11
C GLY A 104 -21.78 20.30 3.47
N GLU A 105 -21.34 20.53 2.22
CA GLU A 105 -20.37 19.64 1.56
C GLU A 105 -18.99 19.79 2.21
N ARG A 106 -18.57 21.01 2.56
CA ARG A 106 -17.32 21.23 3.31
C ARG A 106 -17.33 20.54 4.68
N ALA A 107 -18.46 20.56 5.39
CA ALA A 107 -18.62 19.82 6.64
C ALA A 107 -18.56 18.30 6.44
N ALA A 108 -19.13 17.78 5.34
CA ALA A 108 -19.04 16.38 4.97
C ALA A 108 -17.60 15.95 4.63
N PHE A 109 -16.83 16.81 3.93
CA PHE A 109 -15.39 16.62 3.73
C PHE A 109 -14.66 16.50 5.06
N GLY A 110 -14.88 17.44 5.99
CA GLY A 110 -14.25 17.41 7.32
C GLY A 110 -14.53 16.11 8.06
N SER A 111 -15.79 15.67 8.08
CA SER A 111 -16.20 14.40 8.70
C SER A 111 -15.54 13.19 8.03
N CYS A 112 -15.47 13.19 6.70
CA CYS A 112 -14.78 12.15 5.94
C CYS A 112 -13.28 12.11 6.27
N MET A 113 -12.61 13.26 6.42
CA MET A 113 -11.19 13.33 6.77
C MET A 113 -10.89 12.74 8.17
N VAL A 114 -11.82 12.87 9.12
CA VAL A 114 -11.72 12.17 10.43
C VAL A 114 -11.75 10.64 10.25
N GLY A 115 -12.61 10.15 9.34
CA GLY A 115 -12.66 8.74 8.96
C GLY A 115 -11.34 8.25 8.33
N TYR A 116 -10.78 9.00 7.39
CA TYR A 116 -9.45 8.72 6.81
C TYR A 116 -8.34 8.72 7.85
N GLY A 117 -8.34 9.68 8.78
CA GLY A 117 -7.36 9.75 9.87
C GLY A 117 -7.41 8.50 10.75
N SER A 118 -8.62 8.08 11.13
CA SER A 118 -8.84 6.87 11.94
C SER A 118 -8.43 5.61 11.19
N ALA A 119 -8.81 5.48 9.91
CA ALA A 119 -8.45 4.35 9.07
C ALA A 119 -6.93 4.26 8.85
N ARG A 120 -6.26 5.39 8.64
CA ARG A 120 -4.79 5.45 8.50
C ARG A 120 -4.09 4.93 9.75
N VAL A 121 -4.53 5.36 10.95
CA VAL A 121 -3.93 4.86 12.21
C VAL A 121 -4.13 3.36 12.35
N ALA A 122 -5.33 2.85 12.05
CA ALA A 122 -5.61 1.42 12.14
C ALA A 122 -4.78 0.60 11.13
N MET A 123 -4.76 0.99 9.86
CA MET A 123 -4.00 0.28 8.82
C MET A 123 -2.49 0.40 9.00
N ALA A 124 -2.00 1.48 9.62
CA ALA A 124 -0.58 1.59 10.00
C ALA A 124 -0.20 0.58 11.09
N ARG A 125 -1.11 0.25 12.02
CA ARG A 125 -0.90 -0.84 12.99
C ARG A 125 -0.84 -2.19 12.30
N VAL A 126 -1.80 -2.49 11.40
CA VAL A 126 -1.77 -3.70 10.57
C VAL A 126 -0.43 -3.83 9.83
N ALA A 127 0.08 -2.74 9.25
CA ALA A 127 1.39 -2.73 8.59
C ALA A 127 2.54 -3.05 9.55
N ALA A 128 2.51 -2.48 10.76
CA ALA A 128 3.52 -2.74 11.79
C ALA A 128 3.46 -4.19 12.29
N ASP A 129 2.28 -4.74 12.50
CA ASP A 129 2.08 -6.13 12.95
C ASP A 129 2.57 -7.13 11.89
N LEU A 130 2.29 -6.87 10.61
CA LEU A 130 2.82 -7.67 9.50
C LEU A 130 4.34 -7.57 9.39
N ALA A 131 4.93 -6.39 9.64
CA ALA A 131 6.38 -6.23 9.63
C ALA A 131 7.05 -6.94 10.82
N ALA A 132 6.44 -6.87 12.01
CA ALA A 132 6.91 -7.52 13.21
C ALA A 132 6.84 -9.05 13.12
N ALA A 133 5.84 -9.60 12.40
CA ALA A 133 5.71 -11.04 12.19
C ALA A 133 6.89 -11.63 11.40
N GLY A 134 7.56 -10.85 10.54
CA GLY A 134 8.71 -11.33 9.78
C GLY A 134 8.45 -12.64 9.01
N CYS A 135 9.27 -13.64 9.28
CA CYS A 135 9.09 -15.01 8.81
C CYS A 135 8.49 -15.96 9.85
N ASP A 136 8.15 -15.45 11.02
CA ASP A 136 7.54 -16.25 12.07
C ASP A 136 6.11 -16.55 11.64
N GLY A 137 5.84 -17.86 11.41
CA GLY A 137 4.65 -18.48 10.81
C GLY A 137 3.26 -18.09 11.33
N GLY A 138 3.15 -17.07 12.18
CA GLY A 138 1.92 -16.53 12.72
C GLY A 138 2.18 -15.41 13.74
N GLY A 139 3.24 -14.61 13.57
CA GLY A 139 3.58 -13.55 14.54
C GLY A 139 2.58 -12.38 14.58
N ALA A 140 1.81 -12.16 13.50
CA ALA A 140 0.70 -11.22 13.53
C ALA A 140 -0.52 -11.95 14.09
N ARG A 141 -1.00 -11.54 15.28
CA ARG A 141 -2.21 -12.10 15.85
C ARG A 141 -3.35 -11.83 14.88
N ALA A 142 -3.90 -12.87 14.27
CA ALA A 142 -4.97 -12.76 13.27
C ALA A 142 -6.12 -11.85 13.74
N ALA A 143 -6.44 -11.90 15.04
CA ALA A 143 -7.42 -11.02 15.68
C ALA A 143 -7.02 -9.53 15.69
N GLU A 144 -5.74 -9.20 15.85
CA GLU A 144 -5.23 -7.83 15.80
C GLU A 144 -5.24 -7.28 14.37
N LEU A 145 -4.82 -8.11 13.39
CA LEU A 145 -4.97 -7.78 11.96
C LEU A 145 -6.44 -7.50 11.63
N GLU A 146 -7.34 -8.39 12.08
CA GLU A 146 -8.79 -8.26 11.88
C GLU A 146 -9.38 -7.00 12.51
N ALA A 147 -9.03 -6.71 13.75
CA ALA A 147 -9.45 -5.48 14.41
C ALA A 147 -8.96 -4.25 13.63
N GLY A 148 -7.73 -4.27 13.14
CA GLY A 148 -7.10 -3.20 12.37
C GLY A 148 -7.78 -2.94 11.01
N TYR A 149 -7.93 -3.97 10.17
CA TYR A 149 -8.56 -3.77 8.86
C TYR A 149 -10.07 -3.48 8.99
N THR A 150 -10.75 -4.04 10.00
CA THR A 150 -12.16 -3.75 10.28
C THR A 150 -12.35 -2.30 10.73
N ALA A 151 -11.42 -1.75 11.50
CA ALA A 151 -11.41 -0.32 11.83
C ALA A 151 -11.14 0.55 10.59
N GLY A 152 -10.24 0.12 9.70
CA GLY A 152 -9.99 0.78 8.41
C GLY A 152 -11.25 0.87 7.53
N LEU A 153 -11.95 -0.25 7.35
CA LEU A 153 -13.20 -0.33 6.59
C LEU A 153 -14.30 0.54 7.20
N ARG A 154 -14.45 0.52 8.53
CA ARG A 154 -15.42 1.39 9.23
C ARG A 154 -15.17 2.88 8.97
N GLY A 155 -13.90 3.31 8.93
CA GLY A 155 -13.57 4.69 8.58
C GLY A 155 -13.99 5.07 7.16
N MET A 156 -13.83 4.14 6.20
CA MET A 156 -14.28 4.34 4.83
C MET A 156 -15.80 4.37 4.72
N ASP A 157 -16.50 3.45 5.38
CA ASP A 157 -17.97 3.37 5.40
C ASP A 157 -18.59 4.63 6.04
N ALA A 158 -18.00 5.14 7.13
CA ALA A 158 -18.45 6.38 7.75
C ALA A 158 -18.33 7.59 6.81
N CYS A 159 -17.23 7.69 6.05
CA CYS A 159 -17.10 8.72 5.02
C CYS A 159 -18.15 8.54 3.91
N THR A 160 -18.32 7.33 3.39
CA THR A 160 -19.35 7.04 2.37
C THR A 160 -20.72 7.50 2.86
N GLY A 161 -21.10 7.14 4.09
CA GLY A 161 -22.37 7.53 4.71
C GLY A 161 -22.55 9.05 4.83
N GLY A 162 -21.52 9.76 5.28
CA GLY A 162 -21.55 11.23 5.38
C GLY A 162 -21.61 11.95 4.03
N MET A 163 -21.19 11.29 2.96
CA MET A 163 -21.16 11.83 1.60
C MET A 163 -22.37 11.44 0.74
N LEU A 164 -23.35 10.71 1.27
CA LEU A 164 -24.53 10.26 0.52
C LEU A 164 -25.36 11.41 -0.07
N SER A 165 -25.36 12.59 0.56
CA SER A 165 -26.02 13.79 0.03
C SER A 165 -25.24 14.48 -1.09
N TYR A 166 -24.00 14.04 -1.36
CA TYR A 166 -23.08 14.64 -2.32
C TYR A 166 -22.47 13.58 -3.25
N PRO A 167 -23.28 12.74 -3.95
CA PRO A 167 -22.77 11.62 -4.75
C PRO A 167 -21.94 12.06 -5.97
N ALA A 168 -22.13 13.29 -6.45
CA ALA A 168 -21.34 13.89 -7.53
C ALA A 168 -19.98 14.42 -7.06
N SER A 169 -19.72 14.45 -5.75
CA SER A 169 -18.48 14.97 -5.20
C SER A 169 -17.29 14.08 -5.59
N PRO A 170 -16.16 14.66 -6.03
CA PRO A 170 -14.95 13.89 -6.30
C PRO A 170 -14.45 13.07 -5.10
N LEU A 171 -14.72 13.52 -3.88
CA LEU A 171 -14.33 12.81 -2.66
C LEU A 171 -15.14 11.51 -2.48
N TYR A 172 -16.42 11.49 -2.87
CA TYR A 172 -17.26 10.30 -2.79
C TYR A 172 -16.68 9.17 -3.65
N ALA A 173 -16.38 9.45 -4.92
CA ALA A 173 -15.80 8.47 -5.84
C ALA A 173 -14.42 7.96 -5.38
N ARG A 174 -13.58 8.85 -4.83
CA ARG A 174 -12.28 8.46 -4.26
C ARG A 174 -12.43 7.56 -3.04
N ASN A 175 -13.35 7.88 -2.13
CA ASN A 175 -13.60 7.05 -0.96
C ASN A 175 -14.10 5.64 -1.31
N LEU A 176 -14.95 5.49 -2.32
CA LEU A 176 -15.34 4.16 -2.82
C LEU A 176 -14.16 3.38 -3.40
N ALA A 177 -13.23 4.05 -4.10
CA ALA A 177 -12.02 3.42 -4.59
C ALA A 177 -11.11 2.97 -3.45
N ASP A 178 -10.88 3.83 -2.46
CA ASP A 178 -10.03 3.56 -1.31
C ASP A 178 -10.61 2.47 -0.41
N ARG A 179 -11.94 2.42 -0.27
CA ARG A 179 -12.67 1.32 0.37
C ARG A 179 -12.38 -0.02 -0.31
N ASN A 180 -12.37 -0.07 -1.64
CA ASN A 180 -12.06 -1.30 -2.38
C ASN A 180 -10.59 -1.73 -2.18
N VAL A 181 -9.65 -0.80 -2.10
CA VAL A 181 -8.24 -1.11 -1.78
C VAL A 181 -8.10 -1.60 -0.34
N THR A 182 -8.85 -1.02 0.59
CA THR A 182 -8.90 -1.45 2.01
C THR A 182 -9.47 -2.86 2.13
N LEU A 183 -10.55 -3.15 1.40
CA LEU A 183 -11.15 -4.47 1.34
C LEU A 183 -10.18 -5.50 0.76
N LEU A 184 -9.46 -5.15 -0.31
CA LEU A 184 -8.40 -6.01 -0.84
C LEU A 184 -7.33 -6.31 0.21
N ALA A 185 -6.90 -5.30 0.98
CA ALA A 185 -5.94 -5.51 2.06
C ALA A 185 -6.48 -6.47 3.14
N ALA A 186 -7.74 -6.29 3.57
CA ALA A 186 -8.40 -7.19 4.52
C ALA A 186 -8.47 -8.64 3.99
N LEU A 187 -8.86 -8.79 2.73
CA LEU A 187 -8.95 -10.06 2.03
C LEU A 187 -7.59 -10.77 1.91
N LEU A 188 -6.50 -10.06 1.67
CA LEU A 188 -5.17 -10.65 1.66
C LEU A 188 -4.64 -10.93 3.08
N CYS A 189 -5.03 -10.13 4.07
CA CYS A 189 -4.71 -10.42 5.48
C CYS A 189 -5.41 -11.70 5.97
N SER A 190 -6.60 -12.05 5.45
CA SER A 190 -7.28 -13.29 5.84
C SER A 190 -6.57 -14.57 5.37
N LEU A 191 -5.59 -14.46 4.46
CA LEU A 191 -4.71 -15.56 4.08
C LEU A 191 -3.57 -15.80 5.08
N VAL A 192 -3.32 -14.85 6.00
CA VAL A 192 -2.25 -14.98 7.00
C VAL A 192 -2.67 -16.01 8.05
N PRO A 193 -1.90 -17.09 8.26
CA PRO A 193 -2.23 -18.10 9.26
C PRO A 193 -2.27 -17.48 10.67
N ALA A 194 -3.20 -17.98 11.49
CA ALA A 194 -3.12 -17.76 12.93
C ALA A 194 -1.84 -18.43 13.49
N PRO A 195 -1.25 -17.87 14.56
CA PRO A 195 -0.15 -18.54 15.26
C PRO A 195 -0.53 -19.97 15.65
N LEU A 196 0.39 -20.91 15.41
CA LEU A 196 0.31 -22.25 15.98
C LEU A 196 0.40 -22.09 17.50
N ALA A 197 -0.64 -22.51 18.20
CA ALA A 197 -0.71 -22.52 19.66
C ALA A 197 0.32 -23.48 20.27
#